data_AF-A0A3M1LJ54-F1
#
_entry.id   AF-A0A3M1LJ54-F1
#
_cell.length_a   1.000
_cell.length_b   1.000
_cell.length_c   1.000
_cell.angle_alpha   90.00
_cell.angle_beta   90.00
_cell.angle_gamma   90.00
#
_symmetry.space_group_name_H-M   'P 1'
#
loop_
_entity.id
_entity.type
_entity.pdbx_description
1 polymer ?
#
loop_
_entity_poly.entity_id
_entity_poly.type
_entity_poly.pdbx_seq_one_letter_code
_entity_poly.pdbx_strand_id
1 'polypeptide(L)'
;MKVRIVFLCLIWFSLLSVLQAQLPEDFYDLPVRSDFDFPLGLTFDGQGRMYVWEKKGRVFIVDTTGERLPQPLIDITEEVSDWKDHGLNYFTLDPDFLQNGYFYLYYVVDPHHLFNYGTPAYHPDSTITHAPSIGRVTRYQADPATGFTTTLPGSRKVLLGESPSTGIPILWEFHGLGTMLFGEDGSLLLSAGEGSNGLKPYDKEPDTVLLTYQALQQGLLGEDEAISSYRAQYLGSPNGKILRIDPETGDGLPSNPFFDPENPRSAQSRTYALGLRNPYRFALLPGTGSHYPADGRPGVLLIGDVGAGAWEELDVATRGGQNFGWPLFEGIFPNWTLWNQPAPPNPQAPNPLYDGANCTQEFL
;
A
#
# COMPACT_ATOMS: atom_id res chain seq x y z
N MET A 1 52.30 6.67 -63.66
CA MET A 1 52.09 5.27 -63.23
C MET A 1 50.88 5.27 -62.30
N LYS A 2 49.78 4.60 -62.69
CA LYS A 2 48.48 4.64 -61.99
C LYS A 2 48.57 3.84 -60.68
N VAL A 3 48.34 4.46 -59.52
CA VAL A 3 48.11 3.76 -58.26
C VAL A 3 46.61 3.81 -57.97
N ARG A 4 45.97 2.64 -58.01
CA ARG A 4 44.58 2.44 -57.58
C ARG A 4 44.57 2.35 -56.06
N ILE A 5 43.93 3.28 -55.38
CA ILE A 5 43.59 3.15 -53.97
C ILE A 5 42.22 2.47 -53.92
N VAL A 6 42.20 1.20 -53.51
CA VAL A 6 40.98 0.44 -53.28
C VAL A 6 40.43 0.83 -51.90
N PHE A 7 39.23 1.38 -51.87
CA PHE A 7 38.43 1.57 -50.66
C PHE A 7 38.07 0.20 -50.07
N LEU A 8 38.53 -0.09 -48.86
CA LEU A 8 37.96 -1.14 -48.02
C LEU A 8 37.06 -0.45 -46.98
N CYS A 9 35.76 -0.36 -47.28
CA CYS A 9 34.75 -0.09 -46.27
C CYS A 9 34.49 -1.41 -45.52
N LEU A 10 35.06 -1.55 -44.32
CA LEU A 10 34.65 -2.56 -43.36
C LEU A 10 33.39 -2.05 -42.66
N ILE A 11 32.23 -2.52 -43.10
CA ILE A 11 30.97 -2.34 -42.39
C ILE A 11 30.92 -3.40 -41.28
N TRP A 12 31.18 -2.98 -40.05
CA TRP A 12 30.97 -3.80 -38.87
C TRP A 12 29.49 -3.70 -38.48
N PHE A 13 28.66 -4.62 -38.98
CA PHE A 13 27.34 -4.86 -38.40
C PHE A 13 27.54 -5.65 -37.10
N SER A 14 27.66 -4.95 -35.98
CA SER A 14 27.50 -5.56 -34.66
C SER A 14 26.04 -5.98 -34.49
N LEU A 15 25.78 -7.29 -34.62
CA LEU A 15 24.56 -7.92 -34.15
C LEU A 15 24.50 -7.74 -32.63
N LEU A 16 23.80 -6.70 -32.18
CA LEU A 16 23.33 -6.61 -30.80
C LEU A 16 22.20 -7.63 -30.66
N SER A 17 22.56 -8.87 -30.34
CA SER A 17 21.60 -9.81 -29.77
C SER A 17 21.19 -9.27 -28.41
N VAL A 18 20.00 -8.68 -28.35
CA VAL A 18 19.32 -8.39 -27.08
C VAL A 18 19.12 -9.76 -26.42
N LEU A 19 19.88 -10.06 -25.38
CA LEU A 19 19.59 -11.19 -24.50
C LEU A 19 18.28 -10.85 -23.80
N GLN A 20 17.15 -11.27 -24.38
CA GLN A 20 15.92 -11.36 -23.61
C GLN A 20 16.14 -12.42 -22.53
N ALA A 21 15.70 -12.12 -21.31
CA ALA A 21 15.67 -13.12 -20.26
C ALA A 21 14.93 -14.34 -20.79
N GLN A 22 15.59 -15.49 -20.83
CA GLN A 22 14.94 -16.75 -21.14
C GLN A 22 14.24 -17.22 -19.88
N LEU A 23 12.95 -17.51 -20.00
CA LEU A 23 12.23 -18.20 -18.95
C LEU A 23 12.93 -19.55 -18.67
N PRO A 24 12.92 -20.04 -17.42
CA PRO A 24 13.45 -21.36 -17.11
C PRO A 24 12.80 -22.45 -17.98
N GLU A 25 13.46 -23.61 -18.08
CA GLU A 25 12.87 -24.78 -18.74
C GLU A 25 11.46 -25.07 -18.17
N ASP A 26 10.52 -25.39 -19.04
CA ASP A 26 9.09 -25.59 -18.75
C ASP A 26 8.29 -24.34 -18.31
N PHE A 27 8.88 -23.14 -18.36
CA PHE A 27 8.15 -21.88 -18.20
C PHE A 27 7.91 -21.21 -19.56
N TYR A 28 6.67 -20.81 -19.80
CA TYR A 28 6.27 -20.11 -21.02
C TYR A 28 5.15 -19.11 -20.72
N ASP A 29 5.12 -18.02 -21.48
CA ASP A 29 4.06 -17.01 -21.39
C ASP A 29 2.93 -17.35 -22.36
N LEU A 30 1.69 -17.43 -21.85
CA LEU A 30 0.48 -17.51 -22.67
C LEU A 30 -0.42 -16.31 -22.39
N PRO A 31 -0.80 -15.53 -23.42
CA PRO A 31 -1.85 -14.54 -23.29
C PRO A 31 -3.17 -15.24 -22.92
N VAL A 32 -3.70 -14.93 -21.73
CA VAL A 32 -5.01 -15.43 -21.29
C VAL A 32 -6.11 -14.45 -21.70
N ARG A 33 -5.94 -13.16 -21.42
CA ARG A 33 -6.86 -12.07 -21.77
C ARG A 33 -6.13 -10.75 -21.94
N SER A 34 -6.76 -9.79 -22.64
CA SER A 34 -6.21 -8.45 -22.90
C SER A 34 -7.26 -7.33 -22.89
N ASP A 35 -8.47 -7.60 -22.38
CA ASP A 35 -9.61 -6.68 -22.42
C ASP A 35 -9.86 -5.94 -21.09
N PHE A 36 -8.86 -5.94 -20.21
CA PHE A 36 -8.84 -5.16 -18.97
C PHE A 36 -8.13 -3.82 -19.18
N ASP A 37 -8.62 -2.81 -18.50
CA ASP A 37 -8.09 -1.44 -18.48
C ASP A 37 -7.19 -1.25 -17.25
N PHE A 38 -5.87 -1.30 -17.46
CA PHE A 38 -4.86 -1.16 -16.40
C PHE A 38 -5.11 -2.09 -15.18
N PRO A 39 -5.11 -3.43 -15.36
CA PRO A 39 -5.28 -4.35 -14.24
C PRO A 39 -4.09 -4.26 -13.28
N LEU A 40 -4.36 -4.16 -11.98
CA LEU A 40 -3.32 -4.09 -10.93
C LEU A 40 -3.10 -5.43 -10.21
N GLY A 41 -4.01 -6.38 -10.37
CA GLY A 41 -3.85 -7.74 -9.89
C GLY A 41 -5.09 -8.59 -10.05
N LEU A 42 -4.98 -9.83 -9.57
CA LEU A 42 -6.05 -10.81 -9.58
C LEU A 42 -6.00 -11.71 -8.34
N THR A 43 -7.14 -12.30 -8.00
CA THR A 43 -7.25 -13.38 -7.00
C THR A 43 -8.34 -14.38 -7.43
N PHE A 44 -8.47 -15.49 -6.72
CA PHE A 44 -9.46 -16.53 -6.99
C PHE A 44 -10.31 -16.83 -5.76
N ASP A 45 -11.59 -17.16 -5.96
CA ASP A 45 -12.38 -17.80 -4.90
C ASP A 45 -12.14 -19.33 -4.86
N GLY A 46 -12.70 -19.98 -3.84
CA GLY A 46 -12.61 -21.44 -3.70
C GLY A 46 -13.33 -22.26 -4.79
N GLN A 47 -14.07 -21.61 -5.69
CA GLN A 47 -14.72 -22.26 -6.85
C GLN A 47 -13.92 -22.06 -8.15
N GLY A 48 -12.81 -21.31 -8.10
CA GLY A 48 -11.97 -21.02 -9.26
C GLY A 48 -12.45 -19.86 -10.12
N ARG A 49 -13.39 -19.03 -9.64
CA ARG A 49 -13.68 -17.76 -10.31
C ARG A 49 -12.55 -16.79 -10.03
N MET A 50 -12.11 -16.09 -11.08
CA MET A 50 -11.05 -15.10 -10.97
C MET A 50 -11.66 -13.71 -10.80
N TYR A 51 -11.07 -12.92 -9.92
CA TYR A 51 -11.43 -11.54 -9.64
C TYR A 51 -10.25 -10.68 -10.04
N VAL A 52 -10.42 -9.77 -10.99
CA VAL A 52 -9.35 -8.87 -11.43
C VAL A 52 -9.80 -7.44 -11.23
N TRP A 53 -8.93 -6.66 -10.58
CA TRP A 53 -9.20 -5.27 -10.27
C TRP A 53 -8.37 -4.34 -11.16
N GLU A 54 -9.05 -3.32 -11.66
CA GLU A 54 -8.49 -2.26 -12.48
C GLU A 54 -8.14 -1.06 -11.61
N LYS A 55 -7.05 -0.37 -11.97
CA LYS A 55 -6.54 0.80 -11.25
C LYS A 55 -7.61 1.85 -10.96
N LYS A 56 -8.54 2.06 -11.89
CA LYS A 56 -9.61 3.06 -11.78
C LYS A 56 -10.72 2.70 -10.77
N GLY A 57 -10.66 1.54 -10.09
CA GLY A 57 -11.67 1.20 -9.07
C GLY A 57 -12.81 0.29 -9.56
N ARG A 58 -12.53 -0.57 -10.54
CA ARG A 58 -13.48 -1.61 -11.01
C ARG A 58 -12.93 -2.99 -10.65
N VAL A 59 -13.80 -3.88 -10.19
CA VAL A 59 -13.45 -5.30 -9.98
C VAL A 59 -14.34 -6.16 -10.85
N PHE A 60 -13.74 -6.91 -11.77
CA PHE A 60 -14.46 -7.81 -12.67
C PHE A 60 -14.32 -9.26 -12.22
N ILE A 61 -15.35 -10.04 -12.51
CA ILE A 61 -15.33 -11.50 -12.33
C ILE A 61 -15.08 -12.13 -13.70
N VAL A 62 -14.18 -13.10 -13.74
CA VAL A 62 -14.05 -14.06 -14.82
C VAL A 62 -14.51 -15.41 -14.29
N ASP A 63 -15.48 -15.99 -14.98
CA ASP A 63 -16.07 -17.26 -14.59
C ASP A 63 -15.11 -18.44 -14.84
N THR A 64 -15.53 -19.63 -14.43
CA THR A 64 -14.72 -20.85 -14.56
C THR A 64 -14.53 -21.33 -16.00
N THR A 65 -15.22 -20.72 -16.97
CA THR A 65 -15.00 -20.96 -18.41
C THR A 65 -13.96 -20.01 -19.00
N GLY A 66 -13.50 -19.01 -18.24
CA GLY A 66 -12.56 -17.99 -18.69
C GLY A 66 -13.24 -16.73 -19.23
N GLU A 67 -14.57 -16.63 -19.15
CA GLU A 67 -15.34 -15.49 -19.65
C GLU A 67 -15.55 -14.42 -18.59
N ARG A 68 -15.30 -13.16 -18.96
CA ARG A 68 -15.49 -12.01 -18.08
C ARG A 68 -16.96 -11.63 -18.07
N LEU A 69 -17.52 -11.49 -16.87
CA LEU A 69 -18.88 -10.99 -16.73
C LEU A 69 -18.98 -9.55 -17.26
N PRO A 70 -20.09 -9.21 -17.94
CA PRO A 70 -20.24 -7.90 -18.57
C PRO A 70 -20.33 -6.75 -17.55
N GLN A 71 -20.84 -7.02 -16.35
CA GLN A 71 -20.89 -6.07 -15.25
C GLN A 71 -19.79 -6.39 -14.23
N PRO A 72 -19.12 -5.37 -13.68
CA PRO A 72 -18.18 -5.59 -12.59
C PRO A 72 -18.93 -6.06 -11.33
N LEU A 73 -18.24 -6.79 -10.45
CA LEU A 73 -18.71 -7.05 -9.08
C LEU A 73 -19.01 -5.72 -8.37
N ILE A 74 -18.09 -4.76 -8.53
CA ILE A 74 -18.17 -3.41 -7.96
C ILE A 74 -17.48 -2.39 -8.87
N ASP A 75 -18.06 -1.19 -8.96
CA ASP A 75 -17.50 -0.01 -9.61
C ASP A 75 -17.53 1.16 -8.61
N ILE A 76 -16.36 1.64 -8.22
CA ILE A 76 -16.16 2.81 -7.35
C ILE A 76 -15.31 3.89 -8.05
N THR A 77 -15.35 3.96 -9.37
CA THR A 77 -14.54 4.90 -10.16
C THR A 77 -14.77 6.37 -9.80
N GLU A 78 -15.95 6.71 -9.28
CA GLU A 78 -16.27 8.03 -8.75
C GLU A 78 -15.48 8.42 -7.48
N GLU A 79 -14.94 7.44 -6.76
CA GLU A 79 -14.26 7.64 -5.47
C GLU A 79 -12.75 7.44 -5.57
N VAL A 80 -12.27 6.70 -6.57
CA VAL A 80 -10.86 6.30 -6.68
C VAL A 80 -10.04 7.33 -7.46
N SER A 81 -8.90 7.75 -6.88
CA SER A 81 -7.92 8.60 -7.56
C SER A 81 -7.11 7.79 -8.57
N ASP A 82 -7.44 7.89 -9.87
CA ASP A 82 -6.68 7.22 -10.94
C ASP A 82 -5.55 8.12 -11.47
N TRP A 83 -4.52 8.34 -10.65
CA TRP A 83 -3.42 9.23 -10.98
C TRP A 83 -2.08 8.68 -10.45
N LYS A 84 -1.09 8.53 -11.35
CA LYS A 84 0.25 8.03 -10.99
C LYS A 84 0.17 6.70 -10.23
N ASP A 85 0.76 6.54 -9.05
CA ASP A 85 0.74 5.29 -8.26
C ASP A 85 -0.54 5.12 -7.42
N HIS A 86 -1.45 6.10 -7.45
CA HIS A 86 -2.75 6.01 -6.79
C HIS A 86 -3.64 4.99 -7.51
N GLY A 87 -4.81 4.72 -6.97
CA GLY A 87 -5.83 3.89 -7.59
C GLY A 87 -6.40 2.88 -6.61
N LEU A 88 -7.06 1.85 -7.14
CA LEU A 88 -7.41 0.64 -6.41
C LEU A 88 -6.19 -0.27 -6.28
N ASN A 89 -5.30 0.06 -5.35
CA ASN A 89 -4.01 -0.61 -5.18
C ASN A 89 -4.16 -2.10 -4.84
N TYR A 90 -5.23 -2.49 -4.12
CA TYR A 90 -5.47 -3.88 -3.79
C TYR A 90 -6.95 -4.26 -3.62
N PHE A 91 -7.25 -5.52 -3.92
CA PHE A 91 -8.52 -6.18 -3.64
C PHE A 91 -8.25 -7.55 -3.01
N THR A 92 -8.98 -7.92 -1.95
CA THR A 92 -8.97 -9.29 -1.42
C THR A 92 -10.36 -9.76 -1.05
N LEU A 93 -10.57 -11.06 -1.20
CA LEU A 93 -11.71 -11.77 -0.64
C LEU A 93 -11.44 -12.07 0.84
N ASP A 94 -12.49 -12.15 1.63
CA ASP A 94 -12.45 -12.77 2.94
C ASP A 94 -12.08 -14.27 2.82
N PRO A 95 -11.32 -14.86 3.75
CA PRO A 95 -11.02 -16.29 3.72
C PRO A 95 -12.27 -17.18 3.67
N ASP A 96 -13.37 -16.73 4.27
CA ASP A 96 -14.67 -17.39 4.27
C ASP A 96 -15.66 -16.75 3.26
N PHE A 97 -15.15 -16.18 2.16
CA PHE A 97 -15.95 -15.44 1.17
C PHE A 97 -17.16 -16.22 0.65
N LEU A 98 -17.05 -17.53 0.44
CA LEU A 98 -18.18 -18.34 -0.06
C LEU A 98 -19.25 -18.60 1.01
N GLN A 99 -18.97 -18.27 2.27
CA GLN A 99 -19.90 -18.36 3.39
C GLN A 99 -20.48 -16.99 3.73
N ASN A 100 -19.65 -15.93 3.74
CA ASN A 100 -20.04 -14.60 4.21
C ASN A 100 -20.21 -13.55 3.10
N GLY A 101 -19.62 -13.76 1.92
CA GLY A 101 -19.62 -12.82 0.80
C GLY A 101 -18.72 -11.59 0.99
N TYR A 102 -17.91 -11.50 2.04
CA TYR A 102 -17.13 -10.30 2.32
C TYR A 102 -15.91 -10.13 1.42
N PHE A 103 -15.69 -8.91 0.95
CA PHE A 103 -14.51 -8.53 0.18
C PHE A 103 -14.10 -7.10 0.51
N TYR A 104 -12.83 -6.80 0.28
CA TYR A 104 -12.14 -5.61 0.77
C TYR A 104 -11.41 -4.89 -0.36
N LEU A 105 -11.50 -3.57 -0.37
CA LEU A 105 -10.83 -2.69 -1.33
C LEU A 105 -9.89 -1.76 -0.58
N TYR A 106 -8.68 -1.57 -1.12
CA TYR A 106 -7.67 -0.67 -0.60
C TYR A 106 -7.22 0.30 -1.69
N TYR A 107 -7.52 1.58 -1.52
CA TYR A 107 -7.40 2.57 -2.58
C TYR A 107 -7.14 3.98 -2.07
N VAL A 108 -6.59 4.83 -2.94
CA VAL A 108 -6.48 6.27 -2.69
C VAL A 108 -7.78 6.94 -3.12
N VAL A 109 -8.35 7.77 -2.25
CA VAL A 109 -9.58 8.51 -2.52
C VAL A 109 -9.28 9.69 -3.46
N ASP A 110 -10.11 9.97 -4.46
CA ASP A 110 -10.00 11.19 -5.25
C ASP A 110 -10.26 12.42 -4.35
N PRO A 111 -9.40 13.45 -4.33
CA PRO A 111 -9.62 14.63 -3.49
C PRO A 111 -10.95 15.34 -3.77
N HIS A 112 -11.43 15.33 -5.02
CA HIS A 112 -12.76 15.89 -5.34
C HIS A 112 -13.86 15.13 -4.61
N HIS A 113 -13.78 13.80 -4.64
CA HIS A 113 -14.71 12.97 -3.88
C HIS A 113 -14.55 13.19 -2.37
N LEU A 114 -13.32 13.17 -1.87
CA LEU A 114 -13.01 13.26 -0.44
C LEU A 114 -13.61 14.53 0.20
N PHE A 115 -13.51 15.67 -0.47
CA PHE A 115 -13.92 16.97 0.09
C PHE A 115 -15.29 17.46 -0.36
N ASN A 116 -15.80 17.01 -1.51
CA ASN A 116 -17.04 17.55 -2.06
C ASN A 116 -18.21 16.57 -2.03
N TYR A 117 -18.00 15.25 -1.89
CA TYR A 117 -19.09 14.27 -1.99
C TYR A 117 -20.28 14.60 -1.09
N GLY A 118 -21.49 14.55 -1.66
CA GLY A 118 -22.73 14.92 -0.97
C GLY A 118 -23.01 16.43 -0.87
N THR A 119 -22.12 17.29 -1.38
CA THR A 119 -22.33 18.75 -1.45
C THR A 119 -22.72 19.20 -2.86
N PRO A 120 -23.28 20.42 -3.05
CA PRO A 120 -23.55 20.97 -4.37
C PRO A 120 -22.31 21.18 -5.27
N ALA A 121 -21.10 21.15 -4.70
CA ALA A 121 -19.85 21.26 -5.46
C ALA A 121 -19.40 19.92 -6.06
N TYR A 122 -20.01 18.80 -5.66
CA TYR A 122 -19.66 17.48 -6.19
C TYR A 122 -20.16 17.28 -7.62
N HIS A 123 -19.31 16.62 -8.40
CA HIS A 123 -19.60 16.18 -9.75
C HIS A 123 -18.91 14.82 -9.94
N PRO A 124 -19.64 13.77 -10.35
CA PRO A 124 -19.11 12.40 -10.43
C PRO A 124 -17.99 12.25 -11.48
N ASP A 125 -17.96 13.13 -12.48
CA ASP A 125 -16.97 13.10 -13.57
C ASP A 125 -15.73 13.99 -13.30
N SER A 126 -15.65 14.61 -12.13
CA SER A 126 -14.56 15.51 -11.76
C SER A 126 -13.52 14.79 -10.92
N THR A 127 -12.25 15.04 -11.21
CA THR A 127 -11.09 14.52 -10.48
C THR A 127 -10.14 15.67 -10.13
N ILE A 128 -9.48 15.57 -8.98
CA ILE A 128 -8.38 16.47 -8.61
C ILE A 128 -7.09 15.64 -8.55
N THR A 129 -6.09 16.05 -9.33
CA THR A 129 -4.75 15.45 -9.34
C THR A 129 -3.74 16.41 -8.74
N HIS A 130 -2.56 15.91 -8.34
CA HIS A 130 -1.52 16.75 -7.71
C HIS A 130 -2.02 17.52 -6.48
N ALA A 131 -2.77 16.83 -5.62
CA ALA A 131 -3.28 17.34 -4.36
C ALA A 131 -3.14 16.25 -3.29
N PRO A 132 -3.01 16.61 -2.01
CA PRO A 132 -2.96 15.63 -0.94
C PRO A 132 -4.31 14.90 -0.84
N SER A 133 -4.24 13.63 -0.48
CA SER A 133 -5.41 12.78 -0.27
C SER A 133 -5.14 11.73 0.81
N ILE A 134 -6.03 10.75 0.93
CA ILE A 134 -5.91 9.64 1.84
C ILE A 134 -6.03 8.28 1.15
N GLY A 135 -5.32 7.30 1.71
CA GLY A 135 -5.66 5.89 1.54
C GLY A 135 -6.86 5.50 2.40
N ARG A 136 -7.68 4.60 1.87
CA ARG A 136 -8.93 4.13 2.47
C ARG A 136 -9.06 2.62 2.30
N VAL A 137 -9.60 1.97 3.33
CA VAL A 137 -10.01 0.55 3.29
C VAL A 137 -11.52 0.48 3.45
N THR A 138 -12.18 -0.20 2.51
CA THR A 138 -13.62 -0.49 2.60
C THR A 138 -13.89 -1.97 2.48
N ARG A 139 -14.91 -2.43 3.20
CA ARG A 139 -15.50 -3.76 3.08
C ARG A 139 -16.87 -3.65 2.44
N TYR A 140 -17.20 -4.63 1.61
CA TYR A 140 -18.54 -4.84 1.05
C TYR A 140 -18.94 -6.30 1.21
N GLN A 141 -20.20 -6.60 0.92
CA GLN A 141 -20.70 -7.97 0.85
C GLN A 141 -21.21 -8.25 -0.56
N ALA A 142 -20.77 -9.34 -1.17
CA ALA A 142 -21.33 -9.87 -2.41
C ALA A 142 -22.67 -10.54 -2.10
N ASP A 143 -23.63 -10.40 -3.00
CA ASP A 143 -25.00 -10.86 -2.81
C ASP A 143 -25.08 -12.39 -3.01
N PRO A 144 -25.35 -13.20 -1.97
CA PRO A 144 -25.51 -14.64 -2.12
C PRO A 144 -26.70 -15.01 -3.02
N ALA A 145 -27.71 -14.14 -3.17
CA ALA A 145 -28.86 -14.40 -4.04
C ALA A 145 -28.49 -14.40 -5.53
N THR A 146 -27.38 -13.75 -5.92
CA THR A 146 -26.84 -13.77 -7.29
C THR A 146 -25.69 -14.76 -7.44
N GLY A 147 -25.47 -15.62 -6.44
CA GLY A 147 -24.29 -16.47 -6.37
C GLY A 147 -22.99 -15.67 -6.22
N PHE A 148 -23.02 -14.57 -5.48
CA PHE A 148 -21.87 -13.67 -5.24
C PHE A 148 -21.34 -12.98 -6.50
N THR A 149 -22.20 -12.73 -7.50
CA THR A 149 -21.80 -12.07 -8.77
C THR A 149 -22.07 -10.56 -8.78
N THR A 150 -22.79 -10.06 -7.77
CA THR A 150 -23.10 -8.64 -7.59
C THR A 150 -22.80 -8.20 -6.16
N THR A 151 -22.59 -6.91 -5.95
CA THR A 151 -22.46 -6.34 -4.59
C THR A 151 -23.84 -6.11 -3.97
N LEU A 152 -24.03 -6.50 -2.71
CA LEU A 152 -25.24 -6.25 -1.93
C LEU A 152 -25.38 -4.74 -1.65
N PRO A 153 -26.45 -4.07 -2.10
CA PRO A 153 -26.63 -2.63 -1.87
C PRO A 153 -26.64 -2.27 -0.38
N GLY A 154 -25.94 -1.19 -0.02
CA GLY A 154 -25.84 -0.72 1.37
C GLY A 154 -24.90 -1.52 2.28
N SER A 155 -24.20 -2.54 1.76
CA SER A 155 -23.26 -3.36 2.55
C SER A 155 -21.92 -2.67 2.88
N ARG A 156 -21.66 -1.49 2.30
CA ARG A 156 -20.39 -0.75 2.43
C ARG A 156 -20.09 -0.42 3.89
N LYS A 157 -18.89 -0.76 4.33
CA LYS A 157 -18.30 -0.35 5.62
C LYS A 157 -16.91 0.23 5.39
N VAL A 158 -16.63 1.43 5.91
CA VAL A 158 -15.27 2.00 5.91
C VAL A 158 -14.55 1.51 7.16
N LEU A 159 -13.37 0.92 6.98
CA LEU A 159 -12.54 0.37 8.07
C LEU A 159 -11.36 1.28 8.41
N LEU A 160 -10.88 2.04 7.43
CA LEU A 160 -9.84 3.04 7.56
C LEU A 160 -10.12 4.17 6.58
N GLY A 161 -9.97 5.42 7.01
CA GLY A 161 -10.22 6.61 6.18
C GLY A 161 -11.68 7.04 6.12
N GLU A 162 -12.41 6.97 7.23
CA GLU A 162 -13.79 7.46 7.36
C GLU A 162 -13.89 8.97 7.10
N SER A 163 -12.86 9.72 7.48
CA SER A 163 -12.72 11.16 7.27
C SER A 163 -11.32 11.48 6.73
N PRO A 164 -11.07 12.73 6.28
CA PRO A 164 -9.73 13.18 5.93
C PRO A 164 -8.66 12.91 7.00
N SER A 165 -9.04 12.97 8.28
CA SER A 165 -8.12 12.81 9.43
C SER A 165 -7.93 11.38 9.91
N THR A 166 -8.59 10.38 9.30
CA THR A 166 -8.50 8.96 9.75
C THR A 166 -7.99 8.01 8.67
N GLY A 167 -7.60 8.54 7.51
CA GLY A 167 -7.00 7.78 6.42
C GLY A 167 -5.48 7.74 6.51
N ILE A 168 -4.86 7.09 5.53
CA ILE A 168 -3.39 7.12 5.38
C ILE A 168 -3.04 8.37 4.56
N PRO A 169 -2.34 9.37 5.10
CA PRO A 169 -1.97 10.56 4.34
C PRO A 169 -1.15 10.22 3.09
N ILE A 170 -1.55 10.77 1.95
CA ILE A 170 -0.87 10.66 0.66
C ILE A 170 -0.59 12.09 0.18
N LEU A 171 0.66 12.53 0.29
CA LEU A 171 1.05 13.91 -0.02
C LEU A 171 1.78 14.04 -1.34
N TRP A 172 2.01 12.92 -2.03
CA TRP A 172 2.79 12.90 -3.26
C TRP A 172 2.26 11.84 -4.23
N GLU A 173 2.79 11.84 -5.45
CA GLU A 173 2.30 11.02 -6.56
C GLU A 173 2.78 9.55 -6.53
N PHE A 174 3.63 9.19 -5.57
CA PHE A 174 4.21 7.86 -5.37
C PHE A 174 4.42 7.56 -3.88
N HIS A 175 4.76 6.30 -3.57
CA HIS A 175 4.95 5.76 -2.20
C HIS A 175 3.73 5.93 -1.30
N GLY A 176 2.54 5.79 -1.90
CA GLY A 176 1.28 5.87 -1.19
C GLY A 176 0.92 4.54 -0.52
N LEU A 177 0.11 3.75 -1.20
CA LEU A 177 -0.40 2.46 -0.71
C LEU A 177 0.35 1.30 -1.36
N GLY A 178 0.15 0.10 -0.81
CA GLY A 178 0.71 -1.13 -1.39
C GLY A 178 -0.28 -2.27 -1.38
N THR A 179 0.01 -3.28 -0.58
CA THR A 179 -0.70 -4.56 -0.53
C THR A 179 -1.65 -4.62 0.65
N MET A 180 -2.74 -5.38 0.51
CA MET A 180 -3.65 -5.71 1.61
C MET A 180 -4.01 -7.20 1.55
N LEU A 181 -3.76 -7.97 2.61
CA LEU A 181 -4.07 -9.40 2.63
C LEU A 181 -4.42 -9.88 4.04
N PHE A 182 -5.06 -11.04 4.13
CA PHE A 182 -5.37 -11.67 5.41
C PHE A 182 -4.15 -12.39 5.98
N GLY A 183 -3.88 -12.14 7.27
CA GLY A 183 -3.02 -12.99 8.10
C GLY A 183 -3.63 -14.37 8.32
N GLU A 184 -2.80 -15.36 8.63
CA GLU A 184 -3.26 -16.71 8.99
C GLU A 184 -4.10 -16.73 10.28
N ASP A 185 -4.01 -15.64 11.06
CA ASP A 185 -4.75 -15.41 12.29
C ASP A 185 -6.09 -14.68 12.07
N GLY A 186 -6.48 -14.44 10.82
CA GLY A 186 -7.72 -13.77 10.44
C GLY A 186 -7.69 -12.25 10.53
N SER A 187 -6.56 -11.63 10.91
CA SER A 187 -6.41 -10.17 10.85
C SER A 187 -6.16 -9.68 9.43
N LEU A 188 -6.47 -8.41 9.15
CA LEU A 188 -6.19 -7.78 7.87
C LEU A 188 -4.88 -6.98 7.95
N LEU A 189 -3.91 -7.33 7.11
CA LEU A 189 -2.63 -6.64 7.00
C LEU A 189 -2.64 -5.71 5.81
N LEU A 190 -2.05 -4.53 5.95
CA LEU A 190 -1.94 -3.54 4.89
C LEU A 190 -0.60 -2.80 4.96
N SER A 191 -0.01 -2.54 3.80
CA SER A 191 1.24 -1.78 3.71
C SER A 191 0.99 -0.35 3.26
N ALA A 192 1.62 0.59 3.96
CA ALA A 192 1.53 2.01 3.70
C ALA A 192 2.95 2.59 3.57
N GLY A 193 3.24 3.21 2.44
CA GLY A 193 4.47 3.96 2.24
C GLY A 193 4.51 5.25 3.07
N GLU A 194 5.65 5.91 3.05
CA GLU A 194 5.88 7.16 3.77
C GLU A 194 5.01 8.34 3.25
N GLY A 195 4.44 8.19 2.05
CA GLY A 195 3.47 9.12 1.47
C GLY A 195 4.04 10.50 1.14
N SER A 196 5.37 10.64 1.02
CA SER A 196 6.07 11.90 0.70
C SER A 196 6.96 11.76 -0.54
N ASN A 197 7.55 12.88 -0.98
CA ASN A 197 8.47 12.93 -2.12
C ASN A 197 9.85 12.28 -1.85
N GLY A 198 10.13 11.85 -0.62
CA GLY A 198 11.38 11.24 -0.19
C GLY A 198 12.58 12.19 0.00
N LEU A 199 13.53 11.72 0.81
CA LEU A 199 14.94 12.13 0.94
C LEU A 199 15.34 13.47 1.57
N LYS A 200 14.48 14.48 1.74
CA LYS A 200 14.94 15.78 2.25
C LYS A 200 14.45 16.04 3.68
N PRO A 201 15.35 16.25 4.66
CA PRO A 201 14.96 16.65 6.00
C PRO A 201 14.42 18.06 5.91
N TYR A 202 13.13 18.22 6.23
CA TYR A 202 12.31 19.38 5.87
C TYR A 202 12.27 19.60 4.36
N ASP A 203 11.17 19.16 3.74
CA ASP A 203 10.70 19.47 2.38
C ASP A 203 11.34 20.77 1.83
N LYS A 204 12.47 20.67 1.10
CA LYS A 204 13.16 21.84 0.50
C LYS A 204 12.60 22.21 -0.87
N GLU A 205 11.64 21.44 -1.37
CA GLU A 205 10.95 21.73 -2.63
C GLU A 205 9.68 22.53 -2.34
N PRO A 206 9.47 23.68 -3.01
CA PRO A 206 8.30 24.52 -2.81
C PRO A 206 6.97 23.75 -2.91
N ASP A 207 6.88 22.79 -3.83
CA ASP A 207 5.66 22.03 -4.09
C ASP A 207 5.34 21.05 -2.96
N THR A 208 6.34 20.40 -2.37
CA THR A 208 6.11 19.47 -1.25
C THR A 208 5.75 20.22 0.02
N VAL A 209 6.40 21.37 0.28
CA VAL A 209 5.98 22.27 1.37
C VAL A 209 4.54 22.71 1.17
N LEU A 210 4.15 23.01 -0.07
CA LEU A 210 2.79 23.42 -0.41
C LEU A 210 1.79 22.29 -0.15
N LEU A 211 2.07 21.06 -0.55
CA LEU A 211 1.17 19.91 -0.32
C LEU A 211 1.08 19.53 1.16
N THR A 212 2.18 19.57 1.91
CA THR A 212 2.17 19.41 3.38
C THR A 212 1.31 20.50 4.04
N TYR A 213 1.47 21.76 3.62
CA TYR A 213 0.64 22.86 4.13
C TYR A 213 -0.85 22.70 3.78
N GLN A 214 -1.16 22.28 2.54
CA GLN A 214 -2.53 21.99 2.13
C GLN A 214 -3.15 20.87 2.96
N ALA A 215 -2.40 19.79 3.19
CA ALA A 215 -2.85 18.66 4.01
C ALA A 215 -3.14 19.08 5.46
N LEU A 216 -2.30 19.95 6.05
CA LEU A 216 -2.56 20.54 7.37
C LEU A 216 -3.85 21.37 7.38
N GLN A 217 -4.04 22.25 6.40
CA GLN A 217 -5.24 23.10 6.29
C GLN A 217 -6.52 22.29 6.09
N GLN A 218 -6.43 21.15 5.40
CA GLN A 218 -7.54 20.26 5.09
C GLN A 218 -7.78 19.20 6.19
N GLY A 219 -6.93 19.15 7.22
CA GLY A 219 -7.04 18.20 8.32
C GLY A 219 -6.66 16.76 7.97
N LEU A 220 -5.80 16.57 6.95
CA LEU A 220 -5.26 15.26 6.56
C LEU A 220 -4.05 14.86 7.41
N LEU A 221 -3.39 15.84 8.03
CA LEU A 221 -2.23 15.67 8.89
C LEU A 221 -2.45 16.44 10.19
N GLY A 222 -2.01 15.88 11.31
CA GLY A 222 -1.66 16.65 12.50
C GLY A 222 -0.36 17.44 12.32
N GLU A 223 -0.15 18.48 13.14
CA GLU A 223 1.11 19.25 13.15
C GLU A 223 2.32 18.38 13.54
N ASP A 224 2.09 17.38 14.39
CA ASP A 224 3.03 16.34 14.82
C ASP A 224 3.40 15.36 13.70
N GLU A 225 2.52 15.16 12.71
CA GLU A 225 2.77 14.34 11.53
C GLU A 225 3.54 15.05 10.40
N ALA A 226 3.70 16.38 10.48
CA ALA A 226 4.37 17.21 9.48
C ALA A 226 5.91 17.11 9.53
N ILE A 227 6.43 15.90 9.73
CA ILE A 227 7.85 15.56 9.90
C ILE A 227 8.44 14.81 8.69
N SER A 228 7.76 14.89 7.53
CA SER A 228 8.17 14.28 6.26
C SER A 228 8.43 12.77 6.39
N SER A 229 9.51 12.24 5.80
CA SER A 229 9.89 10.81 5.85
C SER A 229 10.02 10.24 7.27
N TYR A 230 10.21 11.07 8.30
CA TYR A 230 10.26 10.60 9.69
C TYR A 230 8.91 10.10 10.22
N ARG A 231 7.80 10.30 9.49
CA ARG A 231 6.53 9.62 9.77
C ARG A 231 6.69 8.10 9.81
N ALA A 232 7.63 7.53 9.05
CA ALA A 232 7.95 6.10 9.10
C ALA A 232 8.35 5.62 10.50
N GLN A 233 8.94 6.50 11.31
CA GLN A 233 9.34 6.23 12.70
C GLN A 233 8.31 6.69 13.74
N TYR A 234 7.42 7.61 13.38
CA TYR A 234 6.40 8.14 14.28
C TYR A 234 5.17 7.22 14.35
N LEU A 235 4.79 6.79 15.56
CA LEU A 235 3.62 5.92 15.77
C LEU A 235 2.27 6.63 15.61
N GLY A 236 2.22 7.95 15.76
CA GLY A 236 0.99 8.72 15.53
C GLY A 236 0.56 8.75 14.06
N SER A 237 1.44 8.33 13.14
CA SER A 237 1.17 8.29 11.70
C SER A 237 1.12 6.87 11.13
N PRO A 238 0.19 6.56 10.21
CA PRO A 238 0.10 5.26 9.58
C PRO A 238 1.12 5.06 8.44
N ASN A 239 1.88 6.09 8.08
CA ASN A 239 2.83 6.07 6.97
C ASN A 239 4.14 5.33 7.31
N GLY A 240 4.70 4.62 6.31
CA GLY A 240 5.94 3.85 6.43
C GLY A 240 5.80 2.63 7.33
N LYS A 241 4.66 1.94 7.24
CA LYS A 241 4.24 0.86 8.14
C LYS A 241 3.71 -0.36 7.39
N ILE A 242 3.75 -1.50 8.08
CA ILE A 242 2.70 -2.51 7.93
C ILE A 242 1.71 -2.30 9.07
N LEU A 243 0.43 -2.10 8.75
CA LEU A 243 -0.65 -2.06 9.72
C LEU A 243 -1.36 -3.41 9.78
N ARG A 244 -1.86 -3.76 10.97
CA ARG A 244 -2.64 -4.95 11.26
C ARG A 244 -3.93 -4.54 11.95
N ILE A 245 -5.06 -4.77 11.31
CA ILE A 245 -6.38 -4.33 11.77
C ILE A 245 -7.38 -5.49 11.85
N ASP A 246 -8.38 -5.32 12.70
CA ASP A 246 -9.54 -6.18 12.74
C ASP A 246 -10.39 -5.98 11.45
N PRO A 247 -10.70 -7.05 10.69
CA PRO A 247 -11.42 -6.94 9.42
C PRO A 247 -12.92 -6.61 9.58
N GLU A 248 -13.47 -6.70 10.80
CA GLU A 248 -14.83 -6.28 11.12
C GLU A 248 -14.83 -4.81 11.56
N THR A 249 -14.03 -4.43 12.56
CA THR A 249 -14.12 -3.07 13.14
C THR A 249 -13.22 -2.07 12.44
N GLY A 250 -12.09 -2.51 11.91
CA GLY A 250 -10.99 -1.66 11.41
C GLY A 250 -10.04 -1.20 12.51
N ASP A 251 -10.24 -1.58 13.77
CA ASP A 251 -9.37 -1.18 14.87
C ASP A 251 -8.07 -2.00 14.89
N GLY A 252 -7.05 -1.51 15.59
CA GLY A 252 -5.89 -2.32 15.94
C GLY A 252 -6.29 -3.48 16.85
N LEU A 253 -5.60 -4.62 16.74
CA LEU A 253 -5.83 -5.75 17.64
C LEU A 253 -5.06 -5.58 18.96
N PRO A 254 -5.58 -6.05 20.10
CA PRO A 254 -4.86 -6.00 21.38
C PRO A 254 -3.48 -6.68 21.40
N SER A 255 -3.25 -7.60 20.45
CA SER A 255 -1.97 -8.29 20.26
C SER A 255 -1.00 -7.55 19.34
N ASN A 256 -1.34 -6.34 18.88
CA ASN A 256 -0.40 -5.48 18.17
C ASN A 256 0.68 -4.94 19.13
N PRO A 257 1.92 -4.75 18.63
CA PRO A 257 3.07 -4.39 19.46
C PRO A 257 2.96 -3.04 20.18
N PHE A 258 2.17 -2.10 19.66
CA PHE A 258 2.04 -0.74 20.18
C PHE A 258 0.61 -0.40 20.59
N PHE A 259 -0.23 -1.40 20.87
CA PHE A 259 -1.65 -1.23 21.13
C PHE A 259 -1.95 -0.35 22.35
N ASP A 260 -2.77 0.67 22.16
CA ASP A 260 -3.38 1.47 23.22
C ASP A 260 -4.86 1.11 23.36
N PRO A 261 -5.30 0.50 24.49
CA PRO A 261 -6.69 0.12 24.72
C PRO A 261 -7.65 1.31 24.79
N GLU A 262 -7.18 2.51 25.11
CA GLU A 262 -8.02 3.71 25.14
C GLU A 262 -8.20 4.29 23.73
N ASN A 263 -7.29 3.98 22.80
CA ASN A 263 -7.30 4.48 21.43
C ASN A 263 -7.09 3.35 20.40
N PRO A 264 -7.96 2.33 20.34
CA PRO A 264 -7.78 1.16 19.48
C PRO A 264 -7.81 1.52 17.98
N ARG A 265 -8.46 2.63 17.60
CA ARG A 265 -8.54 3.13 16.21
C ARG A 265 -7.26 3.85 15.74
N SER A 266 -6.37 4.23 16.65
CA SER A 266 -5.20 5.08 16.33
C SER A 266 -4.22 4.39 15.37
N ALA A 267 -3.43 5.17 14.64
CA ALA A 267 -2.35 4.64 13.81
C ALA A 267 -1.35 3.81 14.63
N GLN A 268 -1.06 4.25 15.86
CA GLN A 268 -0.24 3.54 16.82
C GLN A 268 -0.80 2.14 17.10
N SER A 269 -2.08 2.05 17.50
CA SER A 269 -2.71 0.77 17.81
C SER A 269 -2.80 -0.18 16.63
N ARG A 270 -2.83 0.34 15.40
CA ARG A 270 -2.87 -0.44 14.16
C ARG A 270 -1.47 -0.85 13.65
N THR A 271 -0.38 -0.30 14.19
CA THR A 271 0.97 -0.55 13.68
C THR A 271 1.46 -1.95 14.05
N TYR A 272 1.87 -2.75 13.05
CA TYR A 272 2.51 -4.06 13.23
C TYR A 272 4.02 -4.02 12.99
N ALA A 273 4.46 -3.32 11.94
CA ALA A 273 5.87 -3.07 11.68
C ALA A 273 6.05 -1.63 11.18
N LEU A 274 7.25 -1.07 11.34
CA LEU A 274 7.52 0.33 11.03
C LEU A 274 8.90 0.54 10.40
N GLY A 275 9.19 1.78 10.01
CA GLY A 275 10.47 2.15 9.43
C GLY A 275 10.64 1.63 8.01
N LEU A 276 9.55 1.63 7.23
CA LEU A 276 9.54 1.26 5.80
C LEU A 276 9.40 2.52 4.94
N ARG A 277 9.90 2.49 3.71
CA ARG A 277 9.81 3.61 2.76
C ARG A 277 8.59 3.49 1.87
N ASN A 278 8.57 2.47 1.03
CA ASN A 278 7.51 2.13 0.09
C ASN A 278 7.39 0.59 0.00
N PRO A 279 6.79 -0.06 1.02
CA PRO A 279 6.54 -1.49 1.05
C PRO A 279 5.41 -1.87 0.06
N TYR A 280 5.65 -1.72 -1.24
CA TYR A 280 4.61 -1.77 -2.28
C TYR A 280 3.97 -3.15 -2.41
N ARG A 281 4.78 -4.21 -2.39
CA ARG A 281 4.32 -5.61 -2.37
C ARG A 281 4.90 -6.34 -1.17
N PHE A 282 4.03 -7.05 -0.45
CA PHE A 282 4.46 -8.03 0.53
C PHE A 282 3.64 -9.32 0.41
N ALA A 283 4.18 -10.41 0.93
CA ALA A 283 3.53 -11.71 0.97
C ALA A 283 3.69 -12.34 2.36
N LEU A 284 2.77 -13.25 2.70
CA LEU A 284 2.93 -14.15 3.83
C LEU A 284 3.72 -15.38 3.42
N LEU A 285 4.65 -15.81 4.28
CA LEU A 285 5.24 -17.13 4.20
C LEU A 285 4.24 -18.15 4.79
N PRO A 286 3.69 -19.08 3.98
CA PRO A 286 2.64 -19.97 4.46
C PRO A 286 3.09 -20.91 5.59
N GLY A 287 2.19 -21.19 6.52
CA GLY A 287 2.38 -22.10 7.65
C GLY A 287 3.22 -21.52 8.79
N THR A 288 3.34 -20.20 8.87
CA THR A 288 4.19 -19.53 9.87
C THR A 288 3.42 -18.69 10.89
N GLY A 289 2.11 -18.52 10.70
CA GLY A 289 1.23 -17.79 11.61
C GLY A 289 0.51 -18.68 12.63
N SER A 290 -0.28 -18.05 13.47
CA SER A 290 -1.29 -18.68 14.33
C SER A 290 -2.66 -18.56 13.67
N HIS A 291 -3.62 -19.39 14.08
CA HIS A 291 -5.03 -19.25 13.72
C HIS A 291 -5.83 -18.43 14.75
N TYR A 292 -5.15 -17.88 15.77
CA TYR A 292 -5.78 -17.08 16.82
C TYR A 292 -5.23 -15.66 16.80
N PRO A 293 -6.05 -14.62 16.57
CA PRO A 293 -5.59 -13.24 16.52
C PRO A 293 -4.90 -12.78 17.82
N ALA A 294 -5.27 -13.37 18.96
CA ALA A 294 -4.69 -13.07 20.27
C ALA A 294 -3.19 -13.43 20.36
N ASP A 295 -2.69 -14.34 19.52
CA ASP A 295 -1.28 -14.72 19.51
C ASP A 295 -0.37 -13.64 18.90
N GLY A 296 -0.93 -12.68 18.14
CA GLY A 296 -0.15 -11.63 17.47
C GLY A 296 0.79 -12.16 16.38
N ARG A 297 0.46 -13.33 15.81
CA ARG A 297 1.26 -14.02 14.79
C ARG A 297 0.46 -14.20 13.50
N PRO A 298 0.28 -13.15 12.68
CA PRO A 298 -0.42 -13.26 11.40
C PRO A 298 0.35 -14.08 10.35
N GLY A 299 1.64 -14.36 10.63
CA GLY A 299 2.58 -15.05 9.77
C GLY A 299 3.82 -14.19 9.50
N VAL A 300 4.87 -14.82 8.99
CA VAL A 300 6.10 -14.14 8.59
C VAL A 300 5.84 -13.38 7.30
N LEU A 301 6.16 -12.08 7.29
CA LEU A 301 6.00 -11.22 6.12
C LEU A 301 7.31 -11.15 5.36
N LEU A 302 7.22 -11.32 4.04
CA LEU A 302 8.27 -11.02 3.07
C LEU A 302 7.88 -9.72 2.38
N ILE A 303 8.61 -8.64 2.62
CA ILE A 303 8.24 -7.29 2.24
C ILE A 303 9.23 -6.79 1.20
N GLY A 304 8.75 -6.48 0.00
CA GLY A 304 9.53 -5.71 -0.97
C GLY A 304 9.39 -4.23 -0.66
N ASP A 305 10.45 -3.61 -0.16
CA ASP A 305 10.50 -2.18 0.17
C ASP A 305 11.38 -1.43 -0.85
N VAL A 306 10.79 -0.42 -1.48
CA VAL A 306 11.47 0.36 -2.52
C VAL A 306 12.30 1.46 -1.88
N GLY A 307 13.62 1.38 -2.03
CA GLY A 307 14.57 2.35 -1.50
C GLY A 307 14.60 3.67 -2.26
N ALA A 308 15.43 4.58 -1.79
CA ALA A 308 15.55 5.93 -2.31
C ALA A 308 16.61 6.10 -3.39
N GLY A 309 17.47 5.09 -3.58
CA GLY A 309 18.38 5.01 -4.71
C GLY A 309 19.67 4.22 -4.45
N ALA A 310 19.90 3.73 -3.22
CA ALA A 310 21.06 2.90 -2.89
C ALA A 310 20.71 1.40 -2.93
N TRP A 311 19.58 1.01 -2.35
CA TRP A 311 19.19 -0.39 -2.20
C TRP A 311 17.69 -0.57 -2.35
N GLU A 312 17.31 -1.60 -3.11
CA GLU A 312 15.97 -2.19 -3.00
C GLU A 312 16.04 -3.29 -1.93
N GLU A 313 15.02 -3.39 -1.08
CA GLU A 313 15.05 -4.27 0.09
C GLU A 313 14.05 -5.44 -0.06
N LEU A 314 14.50 -6.61 0.40
CA LEU A 314 13.61 -7.71 0.77
C LEU A 314 13.69 -7.89 2.28
N ASP A 315 12.72 -7.31 2.96
CA ASP A 315 12.61 -7.35 4.41
C ASP A 315 11.84 -8.57 4.89
N VAL A 316 12.20 -9.04 6.08
CA VAL A 316 11.55 -10.20 6.73
C VAL A 316 11.03 -9.79 8.10
N ALA A 317 9.71 -9.60 8.20
CA ALA A 317 9.04 -9.39 9.49
C ALA A 317 8.63 -10.74 10.08
N THR A 318 9.42 -11.22 11.04
CA THR A 318 9.20 -12.46 11.79
C THR A 318 8.31 -12.29 13.03
N ARG A 319 8.12 -11.06 13.49
CA ARG A 319 7.27 -10.70 14.64
C ARG A 319 6.80 -9.24 14.55
N GLY A 320 5.77 -8.91 15.32
CA GLY A 320 5.33 -7.52 15.51
C GLY A 320 6.41 -6.66 16.18
N GLY A 321 6.43 -5.38 15.84
CA GLY A 321 7.29 -4.35 16.41
C GLY A 321 8.65 -4.21 15.73
N GLN A 322 8.92 -4.97 14.67
CA GLN A 322 10.16 -4.83 13.91
C GLN A 322 10.21 -3.47 13.19
N ASN A 323 11.35 -2.80 13.35
CA ASN A 323 11.67 -1.52 12.75
C ASN A 323 12.75 -1.71 11.67
N PHE A 324 12.43 -1.35 10.43
CA PHE A 324 13.32 -1.51 9.26
C PHE A 324 14.21 -0.29 9.01
N GLY A 325 14.13 0.74 9.86
CA GLY A 325 15.16 1.77 9.97
C GLY A 325 15.01 2.96 9.02
N TRP A 326 14.11 2.92 8.04
CA TRP A 326 13.81 4.10 7.22
C TRP A 326 13.25 5.24 8.09
N PRO A 327 13.72 6.50 7.95
CA PRO A 327 14.50 6.98 6.82
C PRO A 327 16.01 7.13 7.10
N LEU A 328 16.46 6.71 8.27
CA LEU A 328 17.87 6.79 8.66
C LEU A 328 18.70 5.68 8.02
N PHE A 329 18.09 4.54 7.71
CA PHE A 329 18.70 3.42 7.01
C PHE A 329 17.99 3.12 5.70
N GLU A 330 18.75 2.62 4.73
CA GLU A 330 18.29 2.06 3.47
C GLU A 330 19.14 0.80 3.24
N GLY A 331 18.51 -0.37 3.36
CA GLY A 331 19.21 -1.63 3.60
C GLY A 331 19.90 -1.61 4.96
N ILE A 332 21.02 -2.32 5.04
CA ILE A 332 21.88 -2.33 6.24
C ILE A 332 22.79 -1.09 6.33
N PHE A 333 22.59 -0.08 5.49
CA PHE A 333 23.47 1.08 5.38
C PHE A 333 22.76 2.38 5.78
N PRO A 334 23.48 3.33 6.41
CA PRO A 334 22.93 4.66 6.65
C PRO A 334 22.49 5.34 5.35
N ASN A 335 21.30 5.94 5.37
CA ASN A 335 20.84 6.86 4.34
C ASN A 335 21.74 8.10 4.36
N TRP A 336 22.60 8.22 3.35
CA TRP A 336 23.61 9.29 3.29
C TRP A 336 23.03 10.71 3.33
N THR A 337 21.77 10.89 2.89
CA THR A 337 21.11 12.20 2.84
C THR A 337 20.56 12.59 4.21
N LEU A 338 19.98 11.65 4.95
CA LEU A 338 19.25 11.93 6.19
C LEU A 338 20.06 11.64 7.46
N TRP A 339 20.96 10.65 7.42
CA TRP A 339 21.75 10.23 8.58
C TRP A 339 22.58 11.36 9.21
N ASN A 340 23.12 12.25 8.37
CA ASN A 340 23.98 13.36 8.81
C ASN A 340 23.22 14.67 9.02
N GLN A 341 21.89 14.65 8.99
CA GLN A 341 21.05 15.84 9.13
C GLN A 341 20.35 15.80 10.49
N PRO A 342 20.12 16.96 11.13
CA PRO A 342 19.30 17.00 12.34
C PRO A 342 17.92 16.41 12.06
N ALA A 343 17.54 15.37 12.81
CA ALA A 343 16.19 14.84 12.78
C ALA A 343 15.22 15.82 13.46
N PRO A 344 13.99 16.00 12.94
CA PRO A 344 12.95 16.72 13.66
C PRO A 344 12.61 15.97 14.96
N PRO A 345 12.07 16.66 15.99
CA PRO A 345 11.55 16.00 17.18
C PRO A 345 10.52 14.93 16.81
N ASN A 346 10.67 13.73 17.36
CA ASN A 346 9.77 12.60 17.13
C ASN A 346 9.47 11.88 18.46
N PRO A 347 8.61 12.46 19.33
CA PRO A 347 8.43 12.03 20.71
C PRO A 347 7.71 10.68 20.87
N GLN A 348 7.19 10.10 19.77
CA GLN A 348 6.61 8.76 19.76
C GLN A 348 7.41 7.81 18.85
N ALA A 349 8.68 8.12 18.57
CA ALA A 349 9.59 7.15 17.97
C ALA A 349 9.89 6.05 19.01
N PRO A 350 9.63 4.77 18.71
CA PRO A 350 9.95 3.68 19.64
C PRO A 350 11.44 3.66 19.98
N ASN A 351 11.76 3.59 21.26
CA ASN A 351 13.13 3.48 21.71
C ASN A 351 13.63 2.04 21.52
N PRO A 352 14.62 1.78 20.64
CA PRO A 352 15.10 0.43 20.38
C PRO A 352 15.82 -0.21 21.58
N LEU A 353 16.16 0.58 22.60
CA LEU A 353 16.76 0.10 23.85
C LEU A 353 15.71 -0.20 24.92
N TYR A 354 14.43 0.13 24.71
CA TYR A 354 13.37 -0.13 25.67
C TYR A 354 13.22 -1.63 25.92
N ASP A 355 13.42 -2.02 27.17
CA ASP A 355 13.27 -3.40 27.65
C ASP A 355 12.39 -3.47 28.93
N GLY A 356 11.87 -2.33 29.39
CA GLY A 356 11.09 -2.20 30.61
C GLY A 356 11.87 -2.44 31.91
N ALA A 357 13.17 -2.75 31.83
CA ALA A 357 14.00 -3.13 32.96
C ALA A 357 15.23 -2.20 33.13
N ASN A 358 16.10 -2.16 32.11
CA ASN A 358 17.30 -1.32 32.09
C ASN A 358 17.05 0.01 31.37
N CYS A 359 16.13 0.04 30.40
CA CYS A 359 15.63 1.24 29.77
C CYS A 359 14.12 1.29 29.89
N THR A 360 13.63 2.21 30.72
CA THR A 360 12.20 2.40 31.00
C THR A 360 11.55 3.46 30.12
N GLN A 361 12.34 4.17 29.31
CA GLN A 361 11.84 5.18 28.38
C GLN A 361 11.40 4.47 27.10
N GLU A 362 10.09 4.34 26.90
CA GLU A 362 9.49 3.63 25.76
C GLU A 362 9.65 4.37 24.43
N PHE A 363 9.64 5.71 24.46
CA PHE A 363 9.76 6.57 23.28
C PHE A 363 10.90 7.59 23.43
N LEU A 364 11.55 7.96 22.32
CA LEU A 364 12.75 8.81 22.30
C LEU A 364 12.49 10.30 22.57
#